data_AF-A0A059EWZ5-F1
#
_entry.id   AF-A0A059EWZ5-F1
#
_cell.length_a   1.000
_cell.length_b   1.000
_cell.length_c   1.000
_cell.angle_alpha   90.00
_cell.angle_beta   90.00
_cell.angle_gamma   90.00
#
_symmetry.space_group_name_H-M   'P 1'
#
loop_
_entity.id
_entity.type
_entity.pdbx_description
1 polymer ?
#
loop_
_entity_poly.entity_id
_entity_poly.type
_entity_poly.pdbx_seq_one_letter_code
_entity_poly.pdbx_strand_id
1 'polypeptide(L)'
;MLKNTFFNKTILKINKILQICYLYLHKCPTLEMIKMIGIQSESVIAWCSHLRELLSVSLEYSEIKIGGSGITVEIDETKLSKRKYNRGHVVEGVWVVRV
;
A
#
# COMPACT_ATOMS: atom_id res chain seq x y z
N MET A 1 0.50 -21.80 19.45
CA MET A 1 0.22 -20.87 18.32
C MET A 1 0.90 -19.54 18.61
N LEU A 2 1.46 -18.88 17.60
CA LEU A 2 2.25 -17.65 17.71
C LEU A 2 1.40 -16.48 18.23
N LYS A 3 1.21 -16.39 19.55
CA LYS A 3 0.48 -15.30 20.21
C LYS A 3 1.27 -14.00 20.05
N ASN A 4 0.56 -12.88 19.86
CA ASN A 4 1.12 -11.54 19.66
C ASN A 4 2.01 -11.36 18.43
N THR A 5 1.85 -12.20 17.40
CA THR A 5 2.51 -12.03 16.11
C THR A 5 1.50 -11.71 15.02
N PHE A 6 1.97 -11.21 13.87
CA PHE A 6 1.10 -11.01 12.69
C PHE A 6 0.52 -12.32 12.12
N PHE A 7 1.03 -13.48 12.56
CA PHE A 7 0.48 -14.81 12.25
C PHE A 7 -0.63 -15.25 13.22
N ASN A 8 -1.01 -14.40 14.18
CA ASN A 8 -2.01 -14.78 15.17
C ASN A 8 -3.40 -14.88 14.53
N LYS A 9 -4.15 -15.94 14.88
CA LYS A 9 -5.50 -16.24 14.36
C LYS A 9 -5.61 -16.41 12.83
N THR A 10 -4.51 -16.69 12.13
CA THR A 10 -4.57 -16.89 10.67
C THR A 10 -5.19 -18.24 10.33
N ILE A 11 -6.17 -18.23 9.42
CA ILE A 11 -6.80 -19.46 8.87
C ILE A 11 -5.86 -20.14 7.86
N LEU A 12 -5.02 -19.34 7.18
CA LEU A 12 -4.05 -19.83 6.22
C LEU A 12 -2.84 -20.49 6.89
N LYS A 13 -2.32 -21.53 6.24
CA LYS A 13 -1.08 -22.18 6.67
C LYS A 13 0.08 -21.19 6.60
N ILE A 14 0.93 -21.20 7.63
CA ILE A 14 2.06 -20.27 7.78
C ILE A 14 3.00 -20.32 6.57
N ASN A 15 3.25 -21.50 5.99
CA ASN A 15 4.09 -21.64 4.80
C ASN A 15 3.57 -20.83 3.59
N LYS A 16 2.25 -20.76 3.40
CA LYS A 16 1.61 -19.98 2.33
C LYS A 16 1.74 -18.48 2.61
N ILE A 17 1.58 -18.08 3.87
CA ILE A 17 1.77 -16.68 4.29
C ILE A 17 3.22 -16.25 4.04
N LEU A 18 4.20 -17.09 4.41
CA LEU A 18 5.61 -16.82 4.16
C LEU A 18 5.93 -16.72 2.66
N GLN A 19 5.34 -17.58 1.83
CA GLN A 19 5.46 -17.47 0.36
C GLN A 19 4.90 -16.14 -0.17
N ILE A 20 3.73 -15.70 0.33
CA ILE A 20 3.15 -14.39 -0.03
C ILE A 20 4.12 -13.27 0.35
N CYS A 21 4.65 -13.30 1.58
CA CYS A 21 5.60 -12.29 2.05
C CYS A 21 6.85 -12.22 1.16
N TYR A 22 7.43 -13.38 0.84
CA TYR A 22 8.59 -13.47 -0.04
C TYR A 22 8.32 -12.85 -1.41
N LEU A 23 7.24 -13.27 -2.08
CA LEU A 23 6.91 -12.78 -3.42
C LEU A 23 6.54 -11.28 -3.42
N TYR A 24 5.88 -10.81 -2.36
CA TYR A 24 5.55 -9.40 -2.17
C TYR A 24 6.81 -8.53 -2.07
N LEU A 25 7.80 -8.96 -1.27
CA LEU A 25 9.08 -8.26 -1.14
C LEU A 25 9.88 -8.23 -2.44
N HIS A 26 9.77 -9.28 -3.25
CA HIS A 26 10.34 -9.33 -4.60
C HIS A 26 9.56 -8.52 -5.64
N LYS A 27 8.53 -7.74 -5.23
CA LYS A 27 7.69 -6.92 -6.11
C LYS A 27 7.02 -7.73 -7.23
N CYS A 28 6.74 -9.01 -6.98
CA CYS A 28 6.07 -9.87 -7.93
C CYS A 28 4.63 -9.37 -8.15
N PRO A 29 4.12 -9.30 -9.39
CA PRO A 29 2.75 -8.90 -9.66
C PRO A 29 1.74 -9.81 -8.94
N THR A 30 0.69 -9.21 -8.35
CA THR A 30 -0.33 -9.97 -7.59
C THR A 30 -0.96 -11.10 -8.40
N LEU A 31 -1.14 -10.90 -9.72
CA LEU A 31 -1.68 -11.92 -10.61
C LEU A 31 -0.75 -13.15 -10.73
N GLU A 32 0.57 -12.94 -10.75
CA GLU A 32 1.55 -14.03 -10.75
C GLU A 32 1.57 -14.73 -9.39
N MET A 33 1.51 -13.97 -8.30
CA MET A 33 1.43 -14.53 -6.93
C MET A 33 0.22 -15.47 -6.79
N ILE A 34 -0.95 -15.08 -7.29
CA ILE A 34 -2.16 -15.91 -7.27
C ILE A 34 -1.92 -17.23 -8.00
N LYS A 35 -1.31 -17.18 -9.20
CA LYS A 35 -0.99 -18.38 -9.99
C LYS A 35 0.03 -19.28 -9.30
N MET A 36 1.08 -18.71 -8.71
CA MET A 36 2.15 -19.47 -8.06
C MET A 36 1.73 -20.13 -6.75
N ILE A 37 0.90 -19.45 -5.96
CA ILE A 37 0.53 -19.91 -4.61
C ILE A 37 -0.66 -20.88 -4.68
N GLY A 38 -1.57 -20.72 -5.64
CA GLY A 38 -2.72 -21.60 -5.82
C GLY A 38 -3.74 -21.53 -4.68
N ILE A 39 -3.99 -20.33 -4.15
CA ILE A 39 -5.07 -20.05 -3.19
C ILE A 39 -6.03 -19.02 -3.77
N GLN A 40 -7.15 -18.78 -3.07
CA GLN A 40 -8.13 -17.77 -3.46
C GLN A 40 -7.48 -16.39 -3.65
N SER A 41 -7.86 -15.71 -4.73
CA SER A 41 -7.37 -14.36 -5.08
C SER A 41 -7.57 -13.37 -3.93
N GLU A 42 -8.72 -13.45 -3.28
CA GLU A 42 -9.14 -12.61 -2.17
C GLU A 42 -8.15 -12.76 -1.00
N SER A 43 -7.67 -13.97 -0.76
CA SER A 43 -6.69 -14.24 0.29
C SER A 43 -5.34 -13.60 -0.04
N VAL A 44 -4.83 -13.74 -1.26
CA VAL A 44 -3.56 -13.12 -1.67
C VAL A 44 -3.65 -11.60 -1.57
N ILE A 45 -4.75 -11.01 -2.08
CA ILE A 45 -4.98 -9.57 -2.05
C ILE A 45 -5.07 -9.06 -0.61
N ALA A 46 -5.83 -9.74 0.26
CA ALA A 46 -5.95 -9.38 1.66
C ALA A 46 -4.59 -9.38 2.37
N TRP A 47 -3.77 -10.40 2.13
CA TRP A 47 -2.42 -10.48 2.69
C TRP A 47 -1.48 -9.40 2.15
N CYS A 48 -1.49 -9.14 0.84
CA CYS A 48 -0.72 -8.04 0.26
C CYS A 48 -1.14 -6.68 0.83
N SER A 49 -2.44 -6.50 1.12
CA SER A 49 -2.93 -5.27 1.75
C SER A 49 -2.50 -5.15 3.20
N HIS A 50 -2.59 -6.24 3.96
CA HIS A 50 -2.14 -6.29 5.34
C HIS A 50 -0.62 -6.04 5.47
N LEU A 51 0.19 -6.62 4.57
CA LEU A 51 1.63 -6.35 4.53
C LEU A 51 1.94 -4.88 4.26
N ARG A 52 1.18 -4.23 3.37
CA ARG A 52 1.33 -2.81 3.08
C ARG A 52 1.04 -1.95 4.31
N GLU A 53 -0.03 -2.26 5.03
CA GLU A 53 -0.42 -1.58 6.26
C GLU A 53 0.63 -1.74 7.37
N LEU A 54 1.15 -2.96 7.55
CA LEU A 54 2.24 -3.21 8.50
C LEU A 54 3.48 -2.37 8.17
N LEU A 55 3.84 -2.30 6.89
CA LEU A 55 4.99 -1.52 6.43
C LEU A 55 4.73 -0.01 6.55
N SER A 56 3.52 0.48 6.27
CA SER A 56 3.20 1.90 6.43
C SER A 56 3.29 2.34 7.88
N VAL A 57 2.80 1.53 8.82
CA VAL A 57 2.95 1.79 10.26
C VAL A 57 4.42 1.84 10.64
N SER A 58 5.27 0.94 10.11
CA SER A 58 6.71 0.98 10.40
C SER A 58 7.43 2.22 9.83
N LEU A 59 6.94 2.74 8.70
CA LEU A 59 7.52 3.92 8.03
C LEU A 59 7.14 5.22 8.73
N GLU A 60 5.96 5.30 9.35
CA GLU A 60 5.55 6.46 10.17
C GLU A 60 6.48 6.71 11.37
N TYR A 61 7.17 5.69 11.88
CA TYR A 61 8.16 5.84 12.95
C TYR A 61 9.53 6.32 12.48
N SER A 62 9.78 6.32 11.17
CA SER A 62 10.94 6.99 10.61
C SER A 62 10.55 8.42 10.23
N GLU A 63 11.11 9.42 10.91
CA GLU A 63 11.12 10.80 10.41
C GLU A 63 11.95 10.83 9.11
N ILE A 64 11.38 10.38 8.01
CA ILE A 64 11.99 10.47 6.69
C ILE A 64 11.86 11.93 6.29
N LYS A 65 12.89 12.72 6.61
CA LYS A 65 13.01 14.07 6.07
C LYS A 65 13.17 13.95 4.56
N ILE A 66 12.16 14.40 3.82
CA ILE A 66 12.22 14.47 2.36
C ILE A 66 12.91 15.80 2.02
N GLY A 67 14.15 15.69 1.54
CA GLY A 67 15.01 16.84 1.20
C GLY A 67 16.13 17.14 2.20
N GLY A 68 16.97 18.12 1.85
CA GLY A 68 18.20 18.48 2.57
C GLY A 68 18.83 19.75 2.00
N SER A 69 19.91 20.26 2.62
CA SER A 69 20.59 21.45 2.09
C SER A 69 21.09 21.19 0.66
N GLY A 70 20.69 22.04 -0.28
CA GLY A 70 21.04 21.90 -1.70
C GLY A 70 20.22 20.88 -2.49
N ILE A 71 19.19 20.28 -1.90
CA ILE A 71 18.28 19.34 -2.59
C ILE A 71 16.96 20.05 -2.89
N THR A 72 16.68 20.26 -4.17
CA THR A 72 15.35 20.67 -4.64
C THR A 72 14.45 19.44 -4.70
N VAL A 73 13.40 19.44 -3.89
CA VAL A 73 12.36 18.40 -3.92
C VAL A 73 11.23 18.88 -4.81
N GLU A 74 10.87 18.06 -5.80
CA GLU A 74 9.67 18.27 -6.61
C GLU A 74 8.50 17.57 -5.94
N ILE A 75 7.42 18.34 -5.71
CA ILE A 75 6.20 17.84 -5.10
C ILE A 75 5.14 17.74 -6.19
N ASP A 76 4.60 16.54 -6.43
CA ASP A 76 3.51 16.35 -7.37
C ASP A 76 2.17 16.63 -6.67
N GLU A 77 1.53 17.74 -7.04
CA GLU A 77 0.25 18.18 -6.48
C GLU A 77 -0.90 17.84 -7.45
N THR A 78 -1.82 16.96 -7.03
CA THR A 78 -3.03 16.66 -7.81
C THR A 78 -4.19 17.56 -7.40
N LYS A 79 -4.67 18.40 -8.31
CA LYS A 79 -5.80 19.32 -8.05
C LYS A 79 -7.17 18.69 -8.35
N LEU A 80 -7.80 18.10 -7.35
CA LEU A 80 -9.12 17.50 -7.47
C LEU A 80 -10.22 18.57 -7.47
N SER A 81 -10.81 18.85 -8.63
CA SER A 81 -12.06 19.60 -8.73
C SER A 81 -13.15 18.70 -9.31
N LYS A 82 -14.37 18.77 -8.74
CA LYS A 82 -15.53 18.07 -9.32
C LYS A 82 -16.70 19.04 -9.41
N ARG A 83 -17.27 19.17 -10.62
CA ARG A 83 -18.50 19.96 -10.83
C ARG A 83 -19.70 19.09 -10.49
N LYS A 84 -20.58 19.59 -9.61
CA LYS A 84 -21.84 18.92 -9.30
C LYS A 84 -22.82 19.17 -10.46
N TYR A 85 -23.24 18.13 -11.16
CA TYR A 85 -24.17 18.20 -12.30
C TYR A 85 -23.69 19.03 -13.51
N ASN A 86 -22.37 19.25 -13.68
CA ASN A 86 -21.77 20.01 -14.80
C ASN A 86 -22.25 21.46 -14.99
N ARG A 87 -22.69 22.16 -13.93
CA ARG A 87 -23.15 23.55 -14.03
C ARG A 87 -22.44 24.48 -13.05
N GLY A 88 -22.34 25.78 -13.41
CA GLY A 88 -21.77 26.84 -12.57
C GLY A 88 -20.34 27.27 -12.91
N HIS A 89 -19.81 28.25 -12.15
CA HIS A 89 -18.47 28.82 -12.30
C HIS A 89 -17.41 27.75 -12.03
N VAL A 90 -16.42 27.69 -12.91
CA VAL A 90 -15.30 26.75 -12.79
C VAL A 90 -14.39 27.24 -11.68
N VAL A 91 -14.29 26.49 -10.59
CA VAL A 91 -13.36 26.79 -9.50
C VAL A 91 -12.42 25.63 -9.25
N GLU A 92 -11.20 26.06 -9.05
CA GLU A 92 -9.97 25.33 -9.00
C GLU A 92 -9.86 24.47 -7.74
N GLY A 93 -9.58 23.17 -7.92
CA GLY A 93 -9.79 22.10 -6.94
C GLY A 93 -8.87 22.02 -5.72
N VAL A 94 -9.04 20.92 -4.96
CA VAL A 94 -8.24 20.57 -3.78
C VAL A 94 -6.90 20.02 -4.22
N TRP A 95 -5.81 20.58 -3.70
CA TRP A 95 -4.47 20.04 -3.90
C TRP A 95 -4.27 18.82 -3.00
N VAL A 96 -4.07 17.67 -3.63
CA VAL A 96 -3.62 16.44 -3.00
C VAL A 96 -2.13 16.37 -3.25
N VAL A 97 -1.36 16.59 -2.18
CA VAL A 97 0.09 16.48 -2.23
C VAL A 97 0.47 15.02 -2.07
N ARG A 98 1.18 14.47 -3.05
CA ARG A 98 1.81 13.16 -2.93
C ARG A 98 3.31 13.39 -2.78
N VAL A 99 3.86 12.97 -1.64
CA VAL A 99 5.30 12.89 -1.40
C VAL A 99 5.80 11.46 -1.56
#